data_AF-A0AAW9IIE2-F1
#
_entry.id   AF-A0AAW9IIE2-F1
#
_cell.length_a   1.000
_cell.length_b   1.000
_cell.length_c   1.000
_cell.angle_alpha   90.00
_cell.angle_beta   90.00
_cell.angle_gamma   90.00
#
_symmetry.space_group_name_H-M   'P 1'
#
loop_
_entity.id
_entity.type
_entity.pdbx_description
1 polymer ?
#
loop_
_entity_poly.entity_id
_entity_poly.type
_entity_poly.pdbx_seq_one_letter_code
_entity_poly.pdbx_strand_id
1 'polypeptide(L)'
;AGATGLDLSDKTLLVQCSFFIAGIATLMQLYPVWKIGSGLPMVIGVSFTYVPTLIAIGSTYGIEAIFGAQLAGGFVAILFGAFLKPMRKLFPPLVAGTVVFSIGLSLYPTAIRYMAGGTDVSDFGSPINWAIAIIT
;
A
#
# COMPACT_ATOMS: atom_id res chain seq x y z
N ALA A 1 -2.75 -9.80 -1.71
CA ALA A 1 -3.40 -10.85 -0.93
C ALA A 1 -4.27 -11.79 -1.79
N GLY A 2 -5.12 -11.28 -2.69
CA GLY A 2 -5.88 -12.13 -3.63
C GLY A 2 -5.02 -12.79 -4.73
N ALA A 3 -3.92 -12.15 -5.12
CA ALA A 3 -3.11 -12.58 -6.28
C ALA A 3 -2.06 -13.67 -5.99
N THR A 4 -1.80 -14.03 -4.73
CA THR A 4 -0.66 -14.91 -4.36
C THR A 4 -1.07 -16.29 -3.85
N GLY A 5 -2.36 -16.66 -3.95
CA GLY A 5 -2.82 -18.01 -3.59
C GLY A 5 -2.65 -18.40 -2.11
N LEU A 6 -2.41 -17.44 -1.20
CA LEU A 6 -2.22 -17.72 0.22
C LEU A 6 -3.50 -18.26 0.87
N ASP A 7 -3.32 -19.16 1.84
CA ASP A 7 -4.40 -19.66 2.68
C ASP A 7 -5.07 -18.52 3.47
N LEU A 8 -6.35 -18.70 3.82
CA LEU A 8 -7.11 -17.73 4.62
C LEU A 8 -6.45 -17.47 5.99
N SER A 9 -5.82 -18.49 6.57
CA SER A 9 -5.11 -18.37 7.85
C SER A 9 -3.90 -17.45 7.72
N ASP A 10 -3.08 -17.64 6.69
CA ASP A 10 -1.89 -16.83 6.42
C ASP A 10 -2.27 -15.37 6.11
N LYS A 11 -3.36 -15.16 5.36
CA LYS A 11 -3.88 -13.81 5.07
C LYS A 11 -4.26 -13.08 6.36
N THR A 12 -4.95 -13.75 7.26
CA THR A 12 -5.38 -13.17 8.54
C THR A 12 -4.16 -12.83 9.41
N LEU A 13 -3.19 -13.74 9.46
CA LEU A 13 -1.95 -13.53 10.18
C LEU A 13 -1.18 -12.32 9.63
N LEU A 14 -1.02 -12.22 8.31
CA LEU A 14 -0.35 -11.08 7.68
C LEU A 14 -1.07 -9.76 7.97
N VAL A 15 -2.41 -9.73 7.94
CA VAL A 15 -3.18 -8.53 8.28
C VAL A 15 -2.96 -8.13 9.75
N GLN A 16 -3.00 -9.09 10.67
CA GLN A 16 -2.72 -8.84 12.09
C GLN A 16 -1.31 -8.30 12.32
N CYS A 17 -0.29 -8.94 11.73
CA CYS A 17 1.08 -8.46 11.78
C CYS A 17 1.23 -7.05 11.19
N SER A 18 0.52 -6.76 10.09
CA SER A 18 0.52 -5.43 9.46
C SER A 18 0.00 -4.36 10.42
N PHE A 19 -1.12 -4.61 11.09
CA PHE A 19 -1.69 -3.67 12.06
C PHE A 19 -0.80 -3.50 13.29
N PHE A 20 -0.19 -4.58 13.78
CA PHE A 20 0.74 -4.52 14.91
C PHE A 20 1.96 -3.65 14.60
N ILE A 21 2.59 -3.86 13.45
CA ILE A 21 3.74 -3.06 13.01
C ILE A 21 3.34 -1.61 12.73
N ALA A 22 2.18 -1.37 12.10
CA ALA A 22 1.66 -0.02 11.86
C ALA A 22 1.41 0.75 13.17
N GLY A 23 0.91 0.07 14.21
CA GLY A 23 0.76 0.63 15.55
C GLY A 23 2.11 1.03 16.17
N ILE A 24 3.10 0.13 16.11
CA ILE A 24 4.47 0.42 16.58
C ILE A 24 5.07 1.61 15.80
N ALA A 25 4.95 1.61 14.48
CA ALA A 25 5.48 2.67 13.63
C ALA A 25 4.83 4.03 13.96
N THR A 26 3.51 4.04 14.21
CA THR A 26 2.78 5.24 14.63
C THR A 26 3.24 5.72 16.00
N LEU A 27 3.42 4.82 16.98
CA LEU A 27 3.96 5.17 18.29
C LEU A 27 5.39 5.73 18.21
N MET A 28 6.25 5.14 17.39
CA MET A 28 7.61 5.62 17.15
C MET A 28 7.63 7.00 16.48
N GLN A 29 6.63 7.29 15.63
CA GLN A 29 6.51 8.58 14.97
C GLN A 29 5.97 9.68 15.92
N LEU A 30 5.07 9.30 16.84
CA LEU A 30 4.45 10.17 17.85
C LEU A 30 5.41 10.47 19.01
N TYR A 31 6.13 9.46 19.50
CA TYR A 31 7.12 9.56 20.57
C TYR A 31 8.53 9.41 19.99
N PRO A 32 9.15 10.50 19.50
CA PRO A 32 10.45 10.43 18.87
C PRO A 32 11.49 9.93 19.87
N VAL A 33 12.14 8.83 19.53
CA VAL A 33 13.30 8.33 20.27
C VAL A 33 14.54 8.83 19.53
N TRP A 34 15.24 9.77 20.15
CA TRP A 34 16.46 10.39 19.61
C TRP A 34 16.22 11.21 18.32
N LYS A 35 16.69 10.76 17.16
CA LYS A 35 16.52 11.41 15.84
C LYS A 35 15.52 10.70 14.92
N ILE A 36 14.84 9.66 15.43
CA ILE A 36 13.87 8.87 14.67
C ILE A 36 12.48 9.19 15.20
N GLY A 37 11.61 9.69 14.33
CA GLY A 37 10.26 10.18 14.64
C GLY A 37 10.12 11.69 14.45
N SER A 38 8.95 12.15 13.98
CA SER A 38 8.70 13.58 13.73
C SER A 38 8.15 14.32 14.94
N GLY A 39 7.68 13.62 15.99
CA GLY A 39 6.97 14.25 17.12
C GLY A 39 5.67 14.94 16.69
N LEU A 40 5.12 14.52 15.54
CA LEU A 40 3.87 15.03 14.99
C LEU A 40 2.86 13.89 14.98
N PRO A 41 1.55 14.18 15.10
CA PRO A 41 0.49 13.19 15.02
C PRO A 41 0.37 12.66 13.59
N MET A 42 1.27 11.75 13.22
CA MET A 42 1.31 11.05 11.95
C MET A 42 0.96 9.59 12.18
N VAL A 43 -0.18 9.17 11.64
CA VAL A 43 -0.61 7.77 11.63
C VAL A 43 0.02 7.07 10.43
N ILE A 44 0.82 6.03 10.68
CA ILE A 44 1.42 5.22 9.64
C ILE A 44 0.49 4.05 9.35
N GLY A 45 0.05 3.94 8.09
CA GLY A 45 -0.79 2.86 7.59
C GLY A 45 -0.18 2.18 6.37
N VAL A 46 -0.83 1.11 5.92
CA VAL A 46 -0.46 0.43 4.68
C VAL A 46 -0.86 1.30 3.49
N SER A 47 0.10 1.61 2.61
CA SER A 47 -0.15 2.45 1.44
C SER A 47 -0.68 1.64 0.25
N PHE A 48 -1.80 2.07 -0.31
CA PHE A 48 -2.35 1.48 -1.53
C PHE A 48 -1.50 1.77 -2.78
N THR A 49 -0.57 2.72 -2.71
CA THR A 49 0.20 3.17 -3.87
C THR A 49 1.03 2.07 -4.55
N TYR A 50 1.41 1.02 -3.80
CA TYR A 50 2.25 -0.07 -4.31
C TYR A 50 1.45 -1.30 -4.75
N VAL A 51 0.13 -1.32 -4.59
CA VAL A 51 -0.71 -2.49 -4.88
C VAL A 51 -0.52 -3.00 -6.32
N PRO A 52 -0.53 -2.15 -7.38
CA PRO A 52 -0.35 -2.61 -8.76
C PRO A 52 1.02 -3.26 -8.97
N THR A 53 2.08 -2.64 -8.43
CA THR A 53 3.46 -3.15 -8.52
C THR A 53 3.62 -4.48 -7.79
N LEU A 54 3.03 -4.61 -6.60
CA LEU A 54 3.06 -5.84 -5.81
C LEU A 54 2.29 -6.98 -6.48
N ILE A 55 1.18 -6.69 -7.16
CA ILE A 55 0.45 -7.69 -7.96
C ILE A 55 1.33 -8.19 -9.11
N ALA A 56 2.01 -7.29 -9.83
CA ALA A 56 2.88 -7.66 -10.96
C ALA A 56 4.09 -8.51 -10.53
N ILE A 57 4.70 -8.19 -9.39
CA ILE A 57 5.80 -8.99 -8.83
C ILE A 57 5.24 -10.32 -8.31
N GLY A 58 4.14 -10.29 -7.57
CA GLY A 58 3.53 -11.47 -6.96
C GLY A 58 3.04 -12.50 -7.99
N SER A 59 2.52 -12.05 -9.13
CA SER A 59 2.08 -12.96 -10.20
C SER A 59 3.23 -13.68 -10.90
N THR A 60 4.45 -13.12 -10.84
CA THR A 60 5.61 -13.60 -11.60
C THR A 60 6.62 -14.34 -10.72
N TYR A 61 6.83 -13.86 -9.49
CA TYR A 61 7.89 -14.30 -8.58
C TYR A 61 7.38 -14.70 -7.19
N GLY A 62 6.07 -14.64 -6.94
CA GLY A 62 5.48 -15.07 -5.68
C GLY A 62 5.66 -14.09 -4.50
N ILE A 63 5.28 -14.56 -3.31
CA ILE A 63 5.25 -13.77 -2.07
C ILE A 63 6.64 -13.47 -1.50
N GLU A 64 7.59 -14.38 -1.71
CA GLU A 64 8.98 -14.25 -1.24
C GLU A 64 9.71 -13.08 -1.90
N ALA A 65 9.51 -12.90 -3.21
CA ALA A 65 10.04 -11.78 -3.95
C ALA A 65 9.42 -10.44 -3.51
N ILE A 66 8.13 -10.43 -3.11
CA ILE A 66 7.48 -9.25 -2.55
C ILE A 66 8.18 -8.80 -1.26
N PHE A 67 8.42 -9.74 -0.33
CA PHE A 67 9.10 -9.41 0.93
C PHE A 67 10.54 -8.94 0.71
N GLY A 68 11.28 -9.59 -0.19
CA GLY A 68 12.64 -9.17 -0.55
C GLY A 68 12.68 -7.78 -1.19
N ALA A 69 11.79 -7.51 -2.14
CA ALA A 69 11.68 -6.21 -2.80
C ALA A 69 11.28 -5.10 -1.81
N GLN A 70 10.40 -5.39 -0.86
CA GLN A 70 9.98 -4.41 0.15
C GLN A 70 11.10 -4.07 1.14
N LEU A 71 11.93 -5.05 1.52
CA LEU A 71 13.09 -4.83 2.39
C LEU A 71 14.15 -3.97 1.68
N ALA A 72 14.49 -4.33 0.44
CA ALA A 72 15.41 -3.54 -0.39
C ALA A 72 14.89 -2.12 -0.63
N GLY A 73 13.61 -1.99 -0.97
CA GLY A 73 12.93 -0.69 -1.15
C GLY A 73 12.94 0.16 0.12
N GLY A 74 12.75 -0.45 1.30
CA GLY A 74 12.82 0.23 2.59
C GLY A 74 14.21 0.82 2.87
N PHE A 75 15.27 0.07 2.58
CA PHE A 75 16.64 0.56 2.74
C PHE A 75 16.93 1.77 1.82
N VAL A 76 16.51 1.66 0.56
CA VAL A 76 16.63 2.74 -0.42
C VAL A 76 15.82 3.98 0.03
N ALA A 77 14.62 3.78 0.59
CA ALA A 77 13.80 4.87 1.11
C ALA A 77 14.46 5.60 2.30
N ILE A 78 15.11 4.87 3.21
CA ILE A 78 15.88 5.47 4.31
C ILE A 78 17.04 6.31 3.77
N LEU A 79 17.77 5.78 2.78
CA LEU A 79 18.87 6.49 2.14
C LEU A 79 18.38 7.80 1.50
N PHE A 80 17.34 7.75 0.67
CA PHE A 80 16.77 8.95 0.05
C PHE A 80 16.16 9.91 1.08
N GLY A 81 15.57 9.39 2.17
CA GLY A 81 15.04 10.18 3.27
C GLY A 81 16.11 11.02 3.98
N ALA A 82 17.33 10.50 4.13
CA ALA A 82 18.46 11.25 4.68
C ALA A 82 18.89 12.43 3.78
N PHE A 83 18.69 12.32 2.46
CA PHE A 83 19.07 13.32 1.45
C PHE A 83 17.89 14.13 0.90
N LEU A 84 16.80 14.29 1.67
CA LEU A 84 15.58 14.94 1.20
C LEU A 84 15.75 16.41 0.77
N LYS A 85 16.67 17.16 1.41
CA LYS A 85 16.88 18.60 1.19
C LYS A 85 17.17 18.97 -0.28
N PRO A 86 18.17 18.36 -0.97
CA PRO A 86 18.40 18.60 -2.40
C PRO A 86 17.30 18.05 -3.30
N MET A 87 16.63 16.94 -2.91
CA MET A 87 15.60 16.30 -3.74
C MET A 87 14.32 17.13 -3.87
N ARG A 88 14.00 17.98 -2.89
CA ARG A 88 12.85 18.90 -2.98
C ARG A 88 12.88 19.83 -4.20
N LYS A 89 14.05 20.05 -4.81
CA LYS A 89 14.19 20.82 -6.05
C LYS A 89 13.80 20.03 -7.30
N LEU A 90 13.94 18.70 -7.26
CA LEU A 90 13.59 17.79 -8.36
C LEU A 90 12.08 17.49 -8.42
N PHE A 91 11.39 17.57 -7.29
CA PHE A 91 9.96 17.28 -7.17
C PHE A 91 9.17 18.54 -6.80
N PRO A 92 8.99 19.49 -7.74
CA PRO A 92 8.10 20.61 -7.51
C PRO A 92 6.67 20.11 -7.28
N PRO A 93 5.78 20.92 -6.65
CA PRO A 93 4.43 20.51 -6.28
C PRO A 93 3.63 19.91 -7.44
N LEU A 94 3.86 20.39 -8.65
CA LEU A 94 3.23 19.88 -9.88
C LEU A 94 3.57 18.40 -10.11
N VAL A 95 4.84 18.00 -9.99
CA VAL A 95 5.27 16.61 -10.23
C VAL A 95 4.72 15.69 -9.14
N ALA A 96 4.80 16.12 -7.88
CA ALA A 96 4.23 15.34 -6.77
C ALA A 96 2.72 15.11 -6.97
N GLY A 97 1.97 16.14 -7.36
CA GLY A 97 0.55 16.03 -7.65
C GLY A 97 0.24 15.09 -8.82
N THR A 98 0.99 15.19 -9.92
CA THR A 98 0.81 14.31 -11.08
C THR A 98 1.10 12.84 -10.75
N VAL A 99 2.13 12.57 -9.95
CA VAL A 99 2.45 11.19 -9.51
C VAL A 99 1.33 10.63 -8.65
N VAL A 100 0.83 11.39 -7.67
CA VAL A 100 -0.30 10.95 -6.83
C VAL A 100 -1.56 10.72 -7.66
N PHE A 101 -1.85 11.59 -8.63
CA PHE A 101 -2.98 11.42 -9.54
C PHE A 101 -2.85 10.16 -10.42
N SER A 102 -1.66 9.91 -10.97
CA SER A 102 -1.37 8.72 -11.76
C SER A 102 -1.51 7.43 -10.94
N ILE A 103 -1.09 7.45 -9.68
CA ILE A 103 -1.30 6.32 -8.76
C ILE A 103 -2.79 6.09 -8.51
N GLY A 104 -3.58 7.15 -8.29
CA GLY A 104 -5.03 7.06 -8.15
C GLY A 104 -5.71 6.43 -9.37
N LEU A 105 -5.34 6.88 -10.58
CA LEU A 105 -5.84 6.30 -11.83
C LEU A 105 -5.43 4.84 -11.99
N SER A 106 -4.22 4.46 -11.58
CA SER A 106 -3.73 3.08 -11.67
C SER A 106 -4.48 2.13 -10.72
N LEU A 107 -5.02 2.66 -9.61
CA LEU A 107 -5.83 1.89 -8.66
C LEU A 107 -7.30 1.80 -9.07
N TYR A 108 -7.77 2.66 -9.96
CA TYR A 108 -9.17 2.71 -10.40
C TYR A 108 -9.71 1.37 -10.92
N PRO A 109 -8.99 0.60 -11.77
CA PRO A 109 -9.46 -0.72 -12.20
C PRO A 109 -9.56 -1.73 -11.05
N THR A 110 -8.68 -1.62 -10.06
CA THR A 110 -8.70 -2.49 -8.88
C THR A 110 -9.91 -2.16 -8.00
N ALA A 111 -10.23 -0.87 -7.84
CA ALA A 111 -11.43 -0.43 -7.13
C ALA A 111 -12.72 -0.91 -7.81
N ILE A 112 -12.82 -0.79 -9.15
CA ILE A 112 -13.99 -1.29 -9.89
C ILE A 112 -14.15 -2.80 -9.71
N ARG A 113 -13.07 -3.57 -9.77
CA ARG A 113 -13.12 -5.02 -9.55
C ARG A 113 -13.63 -5.37 -8.15
N TYR A 114 -13.28 -4.59 -7.13
CA TYR A 114 -13.84 -4.75 -5.80
C TYR A 114 -15.33 -4.38 -5.74
N MET A 115 -15.76 -3.27 -6.34
CA MET A 115 -17.18 -2.86 -6.38
C MET A 115 -18.07 -3.82 -7.18
N ALA A 116 -17.52 -4.46 -8.22
CA ALA A 116 -18.25 -5.41 -9.05
C ALA A 116 -18.45 -6.79 -8.39
N GLY A 117 -17.93 -7.01 -7.17
CA GLY A 117 -18.09 -8.26 -6.41
C GLY A 117 -16.81 -9.07 -6.23
N GLY A 118 -15.65 -8.58 -6.67
CA GLY A 118 -14.35 -9.27 -6.56
C GLY A 118 -13.87 -9.88 -7.88
N THR A 119 -12.70 -10.52 -7.85
CA THR A 119 -12.17 -11.30 -8.98
C THR A 119 -12.64 -12.75 -8.87
N ASP A 120 -13.05 -13.37 -9.98
CA ASP A 120 -13.46 -14.78 -10.08
C ASP A 120 -14.80 -15.16 -9.38
N VAL A 121 -15.79 -14.26 -9.44
CA VAL A 121 -17.17 -14.54 -9.00
C VAL A 121 -18.14 -14.65 -10.19
N SER A 122 -19.07 -15.60 -10.13
CA SER A 122 -20.10 -15.80 -11.17
C SER A 122 -21.04 -14.60 -11.33
N ASP A 123 -21.19 -13.80 -10.27
CA ASP A 123 -22.05 -12.61 -10.23
C ASP A 123 -21.27 -11.31 -10.46
N PHE A 124 -20.14 -11.37 -11.18
CA PHE A 124 -19.34 -10.18 -11.48
C PHE A 124 -20.17 -9.12 -12.21
N GLY A 125 -20.28 -7.93 -11.60
CA GLY A 125 -21.08 -6.83 -12.14
C GLY A 125 -22.58 -6.94 -11.89
N SER A 126 -23.03 -7.83 -11.00
CA SER A 126 -24.43 -7.88 -10.57
C SER A 126 -24.91 -6.51 -10.05
N PRO A 127 -26.14 -6.06 -10.41
CA PRO A 127 -26.71 -4.82 -9.89
C PRO A 127 -26.73 -4.74 -8.37
N ILE A 128 -26.79 -5.90 -7.69
CA ILE A 128 -26.72 -6.01 -6.24
C ILE A 128 -25.33 -5.63 -5.71
N ASN A 129 -24.25 -6.07 -6.35
CA ASN A 129 -22.88 -5.73 -5.92
C ASN A 129 -22.61 -4.23 -6.06
N TRP A 130 -23.11 -3.64 -7.15
CA TRP A 130 -23.07 -2.19 -7.34
C TRP A 130 -23.94 -1.44 -6.33
N ALA A 131 -25.14 -1.93 -6.00
CA ALA A 131 -25.99 -1.33 -4.99
C ALA A 131 -25.34 -1.37 -3.59
N ILE A 132 -24.73 -2.50 -3.22
CA ILE A 132 -23.98 -2.64 -1.96
C ILE A 132 -22.78 -1.68 -1.93
N ALA A 133 -22.03 -1.59 -3.03
CA ALA A 133 -20.87 -0.71 -3.15
C ALA A 133 -21.21 0.80 -3.12
N ILE A 134 -22.43 1.18 -3.49
CA ILE A 134 -22.89 2.59 -3.40
C ILE A 134 -23.35 2.92 -1.97
N ILE A 135 -23.93 1.95 -1.27
CA ILE A 135 -24.49 2.14 0.08
C ILE A 135 -23.43 2.02 1.18
N THR A 136 -22.39 1.19 0.98
CA THR A 136 -21.34 0.88 1.96
C THR A 136 -20.06 1.66 1.66
#